data_AF-A0A531JEW5-F1
#
_entry.id   AF-A0A531JEW5-F1
#
_cell.length_a   1.000
_cell.length_b   1.000
_cell.length_c   1.000
_cell.angle_alpha   90.00
_cell.angle_beta   90.00
_cell.angle_gamma   90.00
#
_symmetry.space_group_name_H-M   'P 1'
#
loop_
_entity.id
_entity.type
_entity.pdbx_description
1 polymer ?
#
loop_
_entity_poly.entity_id
_entity_poly.type
_entity_poly.pdbx_seq_one_letter_code
_entity_poly.pdbx_strand_id
1 'polypeptide(L)'
;FVNAAGLGATALAGSLDGFDRQFVPRLRYAKGNYFSVAGRAPFSRLVYPVPEPGGLGVHLTLDLDGVARFGPDVEWTDQLDYSVEPTRGERFYEQIRKYWPGLA
;
A
#
# COMPACT_ATOMS: atom_id res chain seq x y z
N PHE A 1 -16.10 25.63 2.26
CA PHE A 1 -15.33 24.67 3.09
C PHE A 1 -14.93 23.50 2.22
N VAL A 2 -13.70 22.99 2.35
CA VAL A 2 -13.21 21.80 1.63
C VAL A 2 -12.69 20.81 2.68
N ASN A 3 -13.27 19.61 2.72
CA ASN A 3 -12.83 18.54 3.62
C ASN A 3 -11.68 17.75 2.98
N ALA A 4 -10.49 17.82 3.57
CA ALA A 4 -9.27 17.13 3.12
C ALA A 4 -8.60 16.31 4.23
N ALA A 5 -9.39 15.76 5.17
CA ALA A 5 -8.86 15.12 6.39
C ALA A 5 -8.36 13.67 6.20
N GLY A 6 -8.11 13.22 4.96
CA GLY A 6 -7.63 11.86 4.67
C GLY A 6 -8.56 10.78 5.27
N LEU A 7 -7.99 9.86 6.06
CA LEU A 7 -8.75 8.82 6.76
C LEU A 7 -9.78 9.39 7.77
N GLY A 8 -9.61 10.63 8.22
CA GLY A 8 -10.56 11.32 9.09
C GLY A 8 -11.72 12.00 8.34
N ALA A 9 -11.73 11.98 6.99
CA ALA A 9 -12.70 12.75 6.21
C ALA A 9 -14.16 12.32 6.47
N THR A 10 -14.40 11.01 6.61
CA THR A 10 -15.72 10.47 6.95
C THR A 10 -16.20 10.94 8.33
N ALA A 11 -15.34 10.89 9.34
CA ALA A 11 -15.68 11.31 10.70
C ALA A 11 -15.99 12.81 10.75
N LEU A 12 -15.17 13.63 10.08
CA LEU A 12 -15.40 15.08 9.98
C LEU A 12 -16.70 15.40 9.26
N ALA A 13 -17.01 14.73 8.14
CA ALA A 13 -18.27 14.94 7.44
C ALA A 13 -19.49 14.60 8.31
N GLY A 14 -19.40 13.53 9.11
CA GLY A 14 -20.45 13.12 10.04
C GLY A 14 -20.66 14.06 11.23
N SER A 15 -19.70 14.93 11.52
CA SER A 15 -19.80 15.94 12.59
C SER A 15 -20.25 17.32 12.09
N LEU A 16 -20.54 17.49 10.80
CA LEU A 16 -20.99 18.78 10.25
C LEU A 16 -22.49 18.96 10.49
N ASP A 17 -22.84 20.07 11.15
CA ASP A 17 -24.24 20.45 11.33
C ASP A 17 -24.87 20.80 9.97
N GLY A 18 -26.09 20.29 9.74
CA GLY A 18 -26.84 20.51 8.50
C GLY A 18 -26.38 19.68 7.30
N PHE A 19 -25.36 18.82 7.45
CA PHE A 19 -24.97 17.88 6.40
C PHE A 19 -25.74 16.56 6.54
N ASP A 20 -26.40 16.12 5.47
CA ASP A 20 -27.19 14.90 5.51
C ASP A 20 -26.28 13.66 5.60
N ARG A 21 -26.52 12.86 6.64
CA ARG A 21 -25.75 11.65 6.95
C ARG A 21 -25.83 10.59 5.85
N GLN A 22 -26.85 10.61 4.99
CA GLN A 22 -26.95 9.66 3.87
C GLN A 22 -25.81 9.82 2.85
N PHE A 23 -25.19 11.00 2.78
CA PHE A 23 -24.06 11.28 1.89
C PHE A 23 -22.69 10.98 2.52
N VAL A 24 -22.66 10.54 3.79
CA VAL A 24 -21.39 10.20 4.47
C VAL A 24 -21.00 8.76 4.11
N PRO A 25 -19.88 8.55 3.38
CA PRO A 25 -19.49 7.20 2.96
C PRO A 25 -18.92 6.38 4.12
N ARG A 26 -19.09 5.05 4.06
CA ARG A 26 -18.44 4.14 5.01
C ARG A 26 -16.93 4.10 4.77
N LEU A 27 -16.16 4.43 5.79
CA LEU A 27 -14.71 4.27 5.80
C LEU A 27 -14.34 2.78 5.87
N ARG A 28 -13.36 2.36 5.07
CA ARG A 28 -12.70 1.06 5.13
C ARG A 28 -11.19 1.28 5.07
N TYR A 29 -10.43 0.59 5.91
CA TYR A 29 -8.98 0.68 5.87
C TYR A 29 -8.40 -0.44 5.00
N ALA A 30 -7.60 -0.04 4.03
CA ALA A 30 -6.72 -0.91 3.26
C ALA A 30 -5.29 -0.52 3.59
N LYS A 31 -4.68 -1.23 4.55
CA LYS A 31 -3.29 -1.07 4.93
C LYS A 31 -2.39 -1.70 3.87
N GLY A 32 -1.25 -1.07 3.61
CA GLY A 32 -0.24 -1.57 2.70
C GLY A 32 1.11 -1.64 3.40
N ASN A 33 1.76 -2.79 3.32
CA ASN A 33 3.10 -3.03 3.85
C ASN A 33 4.12 -2.84 2.74
N TYR A 34 5.28 -2.30 3.10
CA TYR A 34 6.42 -2.13 2.20
C TYR A 34 7.66 -2.80 2.78
N PHE A 35 8.44 -3.43 1.91
CA PHE A 35 9.71 -4.05 2.26
C PHE A 35 10.83 -3.49 1.39
N SER A 36 12.02 -3.33 1.95
CA SER A 36 13.22 -2.92 1.22
C SER A 36 14.22 -4.06 1.18
N VAL A 37 15.00 -4.14 0.11
CA VAL A 37 16.19 -5.00 0.04
C VAL A 37 17.43 -4.16 0.33
N ALA A 38 18.35 -4.70 1.12
CA ALA A 38 19.64 -4.05 1.34
C ALA A 38 20.49 -4.11 0.08
N GLY A 39 21.22 -3.02 -0.21
CA GLY A 39 22.08 -2.92 -1.38
C GLY A 39 21.34 -2.48 -2.65
N ARG A 40 22.06 -2.55 -3.78
CA ARG A 40 21.58 -2.02 -5.05
C ARG A 40 20.79 -3.08 -5.82
N ALA A 41 19.52 -2.80 -6.09
CA ALA A 41 18.72 -3.64 -6.96
C ALA A 41 19.16 -3.46 -8.44
N PRO A 42 19.01 -4.49 -9.29
CA PRO A 42 19.42 -4.43 -10.71
C PRO A 42 18.43 -3.66 -11.60
N PHE A 43 17.77 -2.64 -11.06
CA PHE A 43 16.75 -1.86 -11.74
C PHE A 43 17.10 -0.37 -11.73
N SER A 44 16.83 0.29 -12.86
CA SER A 44 16.97 1.75 -13.03
C SER A 44 15.62 2.44 -13.27
N ARG A 45 14.53 1.66 -13.27
CA ARG A 45 13.16 2.08 -13.54
C ARG A 45 12.23 1.35 -12.59
N LEU A 46 11.05 1.92 -12.39
CA LEU A 46 9.99 1.29 -11.62
C LEU A 46 9.46 0.06 -12.37
N VAL A 47 9.08 -0.99 -11.66
CA VAL A 47 8.49 -2.21 -12.23
C VAL A 47 7.08 -2.38 -11.68
N TYR A 48 6.10 -2.47 -12.57
CA TYR A 48 4.71 -2.69 -12.25
C TYR A 48 4.24 -3.94 -12.99
N PRO A 49 4.05 -5.07 -12.29
CA PRO A 49 3.48 -6.27 -12.90
C PRO A 49 2.09 -5.99 -13.48
N VAL A 50 1.71 -6.75 -14.51
CA VAL A 50 0.36 -6.65 -15.08
C VAL A 50 -0.67 -7.01 -14.00
N PRO A 51 -1.76 -6.23 -13.85
CA PRO A 51 -2.80 -6.55 -12.88
C PRO A 51 -3.43 -7.92 -13.18
N GLU A 52 -3.45 -8.79 -12.17
CA GLU A 52 -4.21 -10.05 -12.19
C GLU A 52 -5.41 -9.91 -11.24
N PRO A 53 -6.57 -10.53 -11.53
CA PRO A 53 -7.71 -10.53 -10.62
C PRO A 53 -7.32 -11.10 -9.25
N GLY A 54 -7.35 -10.26 -8.21
CA GLY A 54 -6.93 -10.65 -6.85
C GLY A 54 -5.41 -10.76 -6.66
N GLY A 55 -4.62 -10.39 -7.66
CA GLY A 55 -3.16 -10.41 -7.61
C GLY A 55 -2.61 -9.35 -6.66
N LEU A 56 -1.62 -9.76 -5.86
CA LEU A 56 -0.89 -8.88 -4.95
C LEU A 56 -0.10 -7.79 -5.69
N GLY A 57 0.32 -8.04 -6.95
CA GLY A 57 0.93 -7.03 -7.83
C GLY A 57 2.02 -6.20 -7.16
N VAL A 58 3.04 -6.84 -6.60
CA VAL A 58 4.10 -6.12 -5.86
C VAL A 58 4.88 -5.24 -6.83
N HIS A 59 4.77 -3.92 -6.68
CA HIS A 59 5.57 -2.98 -7.46
C HIS A 59 7.00 -2.93 -6.92
N LEU A 60 7.96 -2.66 -7.79
CA LEU A 60 9.28 -2.16 -7.41
C LEU A 60 9.32 -0.66 -7.67
N THR A 61 9.58 0.09 -6.60
CA THR A 61 9.92 1.51 -6.67
C THR A 61 11.36 1.72 -6.25
N LEU A 62 11.94 2.84 -6.69
CA LEU A 62 13.25 3.30 -6.26
C LEU A 62 13.04 4.60 -5.49
N ASP A 63 13.63 4.72 -4.30
CA ASP A 63 13.72 6.02 -3.66
C ASP A 63 14.79 6.89 -4.33
N LEU A 64 14.95 8.13 -3.84
CA LEU A 64 15.85 9.11 -4.44
C LEU A 64 17.32 8.69 -4.38
N ASP A 65 17.68 7.79 -3.45
CA ASP A 65 19.03 7.22 -3.32
C ASP A 65 19.20 5.94 -4.17
N GLY A 66 18.15 5.52 -4.87
CA GLY A 66 18.14 4.33 -5.71
C GLY A 66 17.94 3.02 -4.95
N VAL A 67 17.52 3.07 -3.68
CA VAL A 67 17.20 1.88 -2.90
C VAL A 67 15.83 1.34 -3.32
N ALA A 68 15.76 0.04 -3.56
CA ALA A 68 14.52 -0.60 -3.99
C ALA A 68 13.56 -0.82 -2.82
N ARG A 69 12.31 -0.41 -3.03
CA ARG A 69 11.17 -0.66 -2.14
C ARG A 69 10.10 -1.42 -2.89
N PHE A 70 9.58 -2.45 -2.25
CA PHE A 70 8.57 -3.34 -2.79
C PHE A 70 7.23 -3.10 -2.11
N GLY A 71 6.14 -3.06 -2.88
CA GLY A 71 4.78 -2.96 -2.37
C GLY A 71 3.94 -1.86 -3.04
N PRO A 72 2.84 -1.46 -2.41
CA PRO A 72 2.29 -2.05 -1.18
C PRO A 72 1.61 -3.39 -1.47
N ASP A 73 1.46 -4.20 -0.43
CA ASP A 73 0.39 -5.19 -0.41
C ASP A 73 -0.97 -4.57 -0.05
N VAL A 74 -1.99 -5.42 0.04
CA VAL A 74 -3.28 -5.02 0.60
C VAL A 74 -3.63 -5.89 1.80
N GLU A 75 -3.95 -5.21 2.90
CA GLU A 75 -4.43 -5.76 4.16
C GLU A 75 -5.67 -4.98 4.59
N TRP A 76 -6.84 -5.60 4.48
CA TRP A 76 -8.07 -5.01 4.98
C TRP A 76 -8.11 -5.15 6.50
N THR A 77 -8.35 -4.04 7.20
CA THR A 77 -8.39 -3.98 8.66
C THR A 77 -9.50 -3.03 9.13
N ASP A 78 -9.96 -3.23 10.36
CA ASP A 78 -10.90 -2.33 11.03
C ASP A 78 -10.18 -1.33 11.95
N GLN A 79 -8.85 -1.46 12.09
CA GLN A 79 -8.04 -0.63 13.00
C GLN A 79 -7.02 0.20 12.23
N LEU A 80 -6.80 1.43 12.71
CA LEU A 80 -5.72 2.27 12.23
C LEU A 80 -4.42 1.88 12.92
N ASP A 81 -3.76 0.85 12.40
CA ASP A 81 -2.47 0.35 12.89
C ASP A 81 -1.41 0.39 11.78
N TYR A 82 -0.27 1.00 12.09
CA TYR A 82 0.85 1.20 11.17
C TYR A 82 1.99 0.20 11.42
N SER A 83 1.85 -0.70 12.38
CA SER A 83 2.84 -1.74 12.67
C SER A 83 3.02 -2.64 11.45
N VAL A 84 4.26 -2.86 11.01
CA VAL A 84 4.54 -3.75 9.87
C VAL A 84 4.49 -5.20 10.34
N GLU A 85 3.81 -6.06 9.59
CA GLU A 85 3.76 -7.50 9.86
C GLU A 85 4.88 -8.20 9.06
N PRO A 86 6.00 -8.63 9.69
CA PRO A 86 7.16 -9.15 8.97
C PRO A 86 6.86 -10.43 8.18
N THR A 87 5.93 -11.26 8.66
CA THR A 87 5.57 -12.53 8.00
C THR A 87 4.94 -12.33 6.62
N ARG A 88 4.37 -11.14 6.34
CA ARG A 88 3.86 -10.82 4.99
C ARG A 88 4.96 -10.78 3.93
N GLY A 89 6.22 -10.60 4.32
CA GLY A 89 7.37 -10.62 3.42
C GLY A 89 7.49 -11.91 2.61
N GLU A 90 7.01 -13.05 3.12
CA GLU A 90 7.02 -14.33 2.39
C GLU A 90 6.27 -14.23 1.05
N ARG A 91 5.10 -13.59 1.04
CA ARG A 91 4.30 -13.38 -0.18
C ARG A 91 4.96 -12.41 -1.16
N PHE A 92 5.82 -11.52 -0.67
CA PHE A 92 6.58 -10.59 -1.51
C PHE A 92 7.65 -11.34 -2.29
N TYR A 93 8.41 -12.24 -1.65
CA TYR A 93 9.44 -13.03 -2.34
C TYR A 93 8.86 -13.77 -3.56
N GLU A 94 7.72 -14.42 -3.40
CA GLU A 94 7.05 -15.14 -4.50
C GLU A 94 6.71 -14.23 -5.68
N GLN A 95 6.15 -13.04 -5.42
CA GLN A 95 5.77 -12.11 -6.50
C GLN A 95 6.97 -11.42 -7.12
N ILE A 96 7.96 -11.00 -6.32
CA ILE A 96 9.15 -10.32 -6.81
C ILE A 96 9.96 -11.24 -7.72
N ARG A 97 10.09 -12.53 -7.36
CA ARG A 97 10.85 -13.50 -8.16
C ARG A 97 10.27 -13.76 -9.54
N LYS A 98 9.03 -13.35 -9.83
CA LYS A 98 8.45 -13.40 -11.20
C LYS A 98 9.20 -12.46 -12.16
N TYR A 99 9.71 -11.32 -11.69
CA TYR A 99 10.44 -10.35 -12.51
C TYR A 99 11.89 -10.12 -12.05
N TRP A 100 12.27 -10.64 -10.87
CA TRP A 100 13.64 -10.68 -10.39
C TRP A 100 13.97 -12.06 -9.78
N PRO A 101 14.19 -13.10 -10.60
CA PRO A 101 14.42 -14.47 -10.12
C PRO A 101 15.66 -14.63 -9.24
N GLY A 102 16.66 -13.75 -9.42
CA GLY A 102 17.91 -13.76 -8.65
C GLY A 102 17.84 -13.07 -7.29
N LEU A 103 16.64 -12.71 -6.80
CA LEU A 103 16.47 -12.24 -5.43
C LEU A 103 16.79 -13.38 -4.45
N ALA A 104 17.85 -13.20 -3.66
CA ALA A 104 18.30 -14.11 -2.59
C ALA A 104 17.16 -14.41 -1.62
#